data_AF-A0A1V2ZDN0-F1
#
_entry.id   AF-A0A1V2ZDN0-F1
#
_cell.length_a   1.000
_cell.length_b   1.000
_cell.length_c   1.000
_cell.angle_alpha   90.00
_cell.angle_beta   90.00
_cell.angle_gamma   90.00
#
_symmetry.space_group_name_H-M   'P 1'
#
loop_
_entity.id
_entity.type
_entity.pdbx_description
1 polymer ?
#
loop_
_entity_poly.entity_id
_entity_poly.type
_entity_poly.pdbx_seq_one_letter_code
_entity_poly.pdbx_strand_id
1 'polypeptide(L)'
;MTGDLEARYRRLAGWYPRSWRAANEDVLIGTMLDIAEAEGRTDPSRAERWDLARAGAAARLDALVPARARDAIAASALGSGGAFALVYFVFVVWAPFLPDRAVHLAEAGSGAFLSTGTVTAVAFAALVVLACVGHRRSARIAGVVTVVAAAGTLVVGRAVPDPASAAATNMLVLGLLAGLSLLGAPRRIRTVPLVGAAWLVVLVGGLAVNDRLLGIGERELWTAVANPYSVPPAAALALLVAVALLATGRPVPAVVTASGTLPWLGATALQAVDAPAPDPVVLLLHAVCLVAAAAISAHALRRTPRPVVEPGAAAVG
;
A
#
# COMPACT_ATOMS: atom_id res chain seq x y z
N MET A 1 -11.04 26.58 35.92
CA MET A 1 -11.69 25.93 34.75
C MET A 1 -10.78 25.90 33.53
N THR A 2 -10.01 26.95 33.24
CA THR A 2 -9.04 27.00 32.13
C THR A 2 -7.98 25.88 32.16
N GLY A 3 -7.48 25.52 33.34
CA GLY A 3 -6.47 24.45 33.47
C GLY A 3 -6.92 23.05 33.01
N ASP A 4 -8.20 22.70 33.18
CA ASP A 4 -8.72 21.39 32.75
C ASP A 4 -8.86 21.31 31.23
N LEU A 5 -9.27 22.42 30.59
CA LEU A 5 -9.37 22.54 29.14
C LEU A 5 -7.99 22.55 28.48
N GLU A 6 -7.04 23.30 29.05
CA GLU A 6 -5.65 23.30 28.59
C GLU A 6 -5.05 21.87 28.63
N ALA A 7 -5.25 21.15 29.74
CA ALA A 7 -4.77 19.78 29.87
C ALA A 7 -5.37 18.83 28.81
N ARG A 8 -6.63 19.05 28.41
CA ARG A 8 -7.27 18.31 27.31
C ARG A 8 -6.61 18.61 25.96
N TYR A 9 -6.35 19.88 25.67
CA TYR A 9 -5.63 20.26 24.45
C TYR A 9 -4.19 19.74 24.42
N ARG A 10 -3.46 19.78 25.54
CA ARG A 10 -2.11 19.17 25.65
C ARG A 10 -2.12 17.68 25.36
N ARG A 11 -3.14 16.94 25.84
CA ARG A 11 -3.30 15.51 25.50
C ARG A 11 -3.54 15.30 24.01
N LEU A 12 -4.35 16.15 23.37
CA LEU A 12 -4.59 16.09 21.92
C LEU A 12 -3.35 16.47 21.11
N ALA A 13 -2.56 17.44 21.57
CA ALA A 13 -1.27 17.78 20.97
C ALA A 13 -0.32 16.56 20.97
N GLY A 14 -0.51 15.60 21.88
CA GLY A 14 0.21 14.32 21.92
C GLY A 14 0.22 13.53 20.59
N TRP A 15 -0.73 13.76 19.68
CA TRP A 15 -0.70 13.20 18.31
C TRP A 15 0.48 13.71 17.46
N TYR A 16 1.07 14.85 17.79
CA TYR A 16 2.21 15.43 17.07
C TYR A 16 3.56 14.83 17.51
N PRO A 17 4.59 14.83 16.65
CA PRO A 17 5.95 14.43 17.01
C PRO A 17 6.51 15.28 18.16
N ARG A 18 7.35 14.68 19.03
CA ARG A 18 8.00 15.40 20.14
C ARG A 18 8.77 16.64 19.68
N SER A 19 9.49 16.54 18.57
CA SER A 19 10.25 17.66 18.01
C SER A 19 9.37 18.81 17.52
N TRP A 20 8.18 18.50 16.98
CA TRP A 20 7.22 19.51 16.55
C TRP A 20 6.61 20.22 17.76
N ARG A 21 6.22 19.44 18.78
CA ARG A 21 5.64 19.95 20.02
C ARG A 21 6.58 20.89 20.76
N ALA A 22 7.86 20.55 20.87
CA ALA A 22 8.86 21.39 21.51
C ALA A 22 8.95 22.81 20.93
N ALA A 23 8.55 23.02 19.67
CA ALA A 23 8.61 24.31 19.00
C ALA A 23 7.23 25.00 18.83
N ASN A 24 6.12 24.26 18.86
CA ASN A 24 4.81 24.78 18.44
C ASN A 24 3.67 24.49 19.42
N GLU A 25 3.88 23.65 20.44
CA GLU A 25 2.80 23.17 21.33
C GLU A 25 2.11 24.32 22.06
N ASP A 26 2.87 25.23 22.68
CA ASP A 26 2.29 26.33 23.47
C ASP A 26 1.53 27.33 22.60
N VAL A 27 2.02 27.63 21.40
CA VAL A 27 1.33 28.50 20.42
C VAL A 27 0.01 27.87 19.98
N LEU A 28 0.04 26.59 19.59
CA LEU A 28 -1.17 25.86 19.19
C LEU A 28 -2.21 25.87 20.33
N ILE A 29 -1.79 25.58 21.56
CA ILE A 29 -2.71 25.51 22.70
C ILE A 29 -3.29 26.89 23.02
N GLY A 30 -2.48 27.95 23.02
CA GLY A 30 -2.97 29.32 23.21
C GLY A 30 -4.07 29.67 22.21
N THR A 31 -3.82 29.44 20.91
CA THR A 31 -4.82 29.68 19.86
C THR A 31 -6.11 28.88 20.06
N MET A 32 -6.01 27.59 20.44
CA MET A 32 -7.19 26.76 20.66
C MET A 32 -7.98 27.15 21.91
N LEU A 33 -7.31 27.68 22.95
CA LEU A 33 -7.96 28.21 24.14
C LEU A 33 -8.68 29.52 23.84
N ASP A 34 -8.06 30.43 23.08
CA ASP A 34 -8.68 31.70 22.68
C ASP A 34 -9.97 31.46 21.87
N ILE A 35 -9.94 30.51 20.93
CA ILE A 35 -11.13 30.11 20.16
C ILE A 35 -12.21 29.52 21.07
N ALA A 36 -11.82 28.63 21.99
CA ALA A 36 -12.77 28.01 22.91
C ALA A 36 -13.41 29.04 23.86
N GLU A 37 -12.63 30.01 24.35
CA GLU A 37 -13.12 31.09 25.19
C GLU A 37 -14.10 32.00 24.45
N ALA A 38 -13.75 32.40 23.21
CA ALA A 38 -14.64 33.20 22.36
C ALA A 38 -15.98 32.52 22.08
N GLU A 39 -15.99 31.18 22.00
CA GLU A 39 -17.20 30.38 21.79
C GLU A 39 -17.87 29.93 23.11
N GLY A 40 -17.35 30.34 24.28
CA GLY A 40 -17.87 29.97 25.59
C GLY A 40 -17.78 28.46 25.89
N ARG A 41 -16.87 27.74 25.24
CA ARG A 41 -16.71 26.29 25.36
C ARG A 41 -15.81 25.89 26.52
N THR A 42 -16.17 24.78 27.15
CA THR A 42 -15.42 24.19 28.26
C THR A 42 -14.76 22.85 27.90
N ASP A 43 -14.97 22.34 26.68
CA ASP A 43 -14.37 21.12 26.14
C ASP A 43 -13.99 21.31 24.66
N PRO A 44 -12.93 20.65 24.15
CA PRO A 44 -12.64 20.63 22.72
C PRO A 44 -13.80 19.97 21.98
N SER A 45 -14.21 20.54 20.85
CA SER A 45 -15.27 19.96 20.03
C SER A 45 -14.83 18.62 19.42
N ARG A 46 -15.80 17.79 19.01
CA ARG A 46 -15.50 16.53 18.30
C ARG A 46 -14.73 16.77 17.01
N ALA A 47 -15.03 17.85 16.29
CA ALA A 47 -14.34 18.21 15.06
C ALA A 47 -12.86 18.57 15.33
N GLU A 48 -12.59 19.42 16.33
CA GLU A 48 -11.22 19.79 16.72
C GLU A 48 -10.40 18.57 17.15
N ARG A 49 -10.99 17.65 17.92
CA ARG A 49 -10.32 16.40 18.30
C ARG A 49 -9.89 15.60 17.08
N TRP A 50 -10.77 15.47 16.09
CA TRP A 50 -10.46 14.75 14.85
C TRP A 50 -9.44 15.47 13.99
N ASP A 51 -9.52 16.79 13.87
CA ASP A 51 -8.57 17.58 13.08
C ASP A 51 -7.17 17.58 13.69
N LEU A 52 -7.04 17.73 15.01
CA LEU A 52 -5.76 17.62 15.71
C LEU A 52 -5.16 16.22 15.59
N ALA A 53 -5.98 15.17 15.73
CA ALA A 53 -5.52 13.80 15.55
C ALA A 53 -5.03 13.55 14.12
N ARG A 54 -5.79 14.00 13.11
CA ARG A 54 -5.44 13.86 11.69
C ARG A 54 -4.17 14.63 11.35
N ALA A 55 -4.06 15.89 11.79
CA ALA A 55 -2.90 16.74 11.52
C ALA A 55 -1.65 16.23 12.25
N GLY A 56 -1.78 15.78 13.51
CA GLY A 56 -0.68 15.15 14.25
C GLY A 56 -0.21 13.85 13.62
N ALA A 57 -1.14 12.98 13.18
CA ALA A 57 -0.80 11.75 12.46
C ALA A 57 -0.07 12.05 11.13
N ALA A 58 -0.53 13.05 10.37
CA ALA A 58 0.15 13.52 9.17
C ALA A 58 1.57 14.03 9.47
N ALA A 59 1.74 14.83 10.53
CA ALA A 59 3.05 15.33 10.96
C ALA A 59 4.01 14.20 11.39
N ARG A 60 3.50 13.14 12.03
CA ARG A 60 4.30 11.93 12.34
C ARG A 60 4.70 11.18 11.09
N LEU A 61 3.78 11.02 10.14
CA LEU A 61 4.09 10.38 8.87
C LEU A 61 5.15 11.19 8.09
N ASP A 62 5.06 12.51 8.10
CA ASP A 62 6.06 13.42 7.49
C ASP A 62 7.43 13.31 8.15
N ALA A 63 7.46 13.13 9.48
CA ALA A 63 8.70 12.94 10.22
C ALA A 63 9.37 11.60 9.91
N LEU A 64 8.58 10.54 9.70
CA LEU A 64 9.07 9.18 9.44
C LEU A 64 9.42 8.94 7.97
N VAL A 65 8.59 9.42 7.05
CA VAL A 65 8.69 9.13 5.61
C VAL A 65 8.69 10.45 4.83
N PRO A 66 9.85 10.91 4.33
CA PRO A 66 9.92 12.16 3.59
C PRO A 66 8.98 12.17 2.39
N ALA A 67 8.39 13.34 2.08
CA ALA A 67 7.41 13.50 1.00
C ALA A 67 7.86 12.90 -0.35
N ARG A 68 9.14 13.08 -0.71
CA ARG A 68 9.72 12.50 -1.94
C ARG A 68 9.65 10.97 -1.96
N ALA A 69 9.92 10.32 -0.83
CA ALA A 69 9.83 8.87 -0.71
C ALA A 69 8.37 8.40 -0.76
N ARG A 70 7.46 9.08 -0.06
CA ARG A 70 6.01 8.78 -0.09
C ARG A 70 5.43 8.87 -1.49
N ASP A 71 5.73 9.95 -2.21
CA ASP A 71 5.23 10.14 -3.58
C ASP A 71 5.79 9.08 -4.54
N ALA A 72 7.05 8.65 -4.35
CA ALA A 72 7.67 7.60 -5.15
C ALA A 72 7.12 6.20 -4.84
N ILE A 73 6.91 5.87 -3.55
CA ILE A 73 6.26 4.62 -3.12
C ILE A 73 4.83 4.57 -3.67
N ALA A 74 4.08 5.66 -3.54
CA ALA A 74 2.72 5.73 -4.05
C ALA A 74 2.66 5.56 -5.57
N ALA A 75 3.56 6.22 -6.31
CA ALA A 75 3.65 6.05 -7.76
C ALA A 75 3.98 4.61 -8.15
N SER A 76 4.93 3.99 -7.45
CA SER A 76 5.33 2.61 -7.69
C SER A 76 4.19 1.65 -7.42
N ALA A 77 3.49 1.82 -6.29
CA ALA A 77 2.38 0.96 -5.88
C ALA A 77 1.18 1.07 -6.84
N LEU A 78 0.86 2.29 -7.32
CA LEU A 78 -0.15 2.49 -8.36
C LEU A 78 0.25 1.81 -9.68
N GLY A 79 1.50 1.97 -10.10
CA GLY A 79 2.01 1.36 -11.33
C GLY A 79 1.97 -0.17 -11.27
N SER A 80 2.55 -0.76 -10.21
CA SER A 80 2.59 -2.21 -10.03
C SER A 80 1.20 -2.80 -9.81
N GLY A 81 0.36 -2.14 -9.02
CA GLY A 81 -1.01 -2.59 -8.77
C GLY A 81 -1.90 -2.46 -10.01
N GLY A 82 -1.72 -1.42 -10.82
CA GLY A 82 -2.41 -1.28 -12.11
C GLY A 82 -2.00 -2.37 -13.11
N ALA A 83 -0.70 -2.67 -13.20
CA ALA A 83 -0.21 -3.77 -14.02
C ALA A 83 -0.74 -5.12 -13.53
N PHE A 84 -0.72 -5.36 -12.22
CA PHE A 84 -1.25 -6.58 -11.61
C PHE A 84 -2.75 -6.72 -11.85
N ALA A 85 -3.55 -5.68 -11.60
CA ALA A 85 -4.98 -5.68 -11.87
C ALA A 85 -5.30 -5.95 -13.35
N LEU A 86 -4.52 -5.40 -14.28
CA LEU A 86 -4.68 -5.64 -15.71
C LEU A 86 -4.34 -7.10 -16.08
N VAL A 87 -3.20 -7.62 -15.61
CA VAL A 87 -2.81 -9.02 -15.88
C VAL A 87 -3.81 -9.99 -15.27
N TYR A 88 -4.20 -9.75 -14.01
CA TYR A 88 -5.24 -10.52 -13.34
C TYR A 88 -6.55 -10.49 -14.13
N PHE A 89 -6.98 -9.31 -14.57
CA PHE A 89 -8.20 -9.20 -15.36
C PHE A 89 -8.08 -9.95 -16.70
N VAL A 90 -6.99 -9.79 -17.44
CA VAL A 90 -6.85 -10.39 -18.78
C VAL A 90 -6.64 -11.90 -18.71
N PHE A 91 -5.77 -12.39 -17.83
CA PHE A 91 -5.34 -13.80 -17.84
C PHE A 91 -6.08 -14.69 -16.84
N VAL A 92 -6.78 -14.12 -15.85
CA VAL A 92 -7.52 -14.88 -14.82
C VAL A 92 -9.02 -14.67 -14.96
N VAL A 93 -9.48 -13.42 -14.91
CA VAL A 93 -10.91 -13.07 -14.91
C VAL A 93 -11.52 -13.28 -16.29
N TRP A 94 -10.98 -12.59 -17.30
CA TRP A 94 -11.45 -12.67 -18.67
C TRP A 94 -10.95 -13.95 -19.34
N ALA A 95 -9.66 -14.24 -19.19
CA ALA A 95 -8.95 -15.40 -19.72
C ALA A 95 -9.35 -15.74 -21.18
N PRO A 96 -9.29 -14.78 -22.12
CA PRO A 96 -9.81 -14.98 -23.47
C PRO A 96 -8.99 -16.00 -24.28
N PHE A 97 -7.77 -16.29 -23.84
CA PHE A 97 -6.84 -17.21 -24.52
C PHE A 97 -6.96 -18.65 -24.03
N LEU A 98 -7.82 -18.91 -23.04
CA LEU A 98 -7.90 -20.22 -22.38
C LEU A 98 -8.65 -21.20 -23.30
N PRO A 99 -8.03 -22.35 -23.68
CA PRO A 99 -8.74 -23.42 -24.37
C PRO A 99 -9.93 -23.89 -23.53
N ASP A 100 -11.06 -24.18 -24.17
CA ASP A 100 -12.26 -24.67 -23.49
C ASP A 100 -12.74 -23.76 -22.33
N ARG A 101 -12.58 -22.44 -22.50
CA ARG A 101 -12.98 -21.40 -21.55
C ARG A 101 -14.41 -21.60 -21.01
N ALA A 102 -15.34 -22.01 -21.87
CA ALA A 102 -16.74 -22.23 -21.46
C ALA A 102 -16.86 -23.32 -20.39
N VAL A 103 -16.07 -24.39 -20.49
CA VAL A 103 -16.02 -25.49 -19.52
C VAL A 103 -15.41 -25.01 -18.22
N HIS A 104 -14.27 -24.31 -18.28
CA HIS A 104 -13.59 -23.78 -17.09
C HIS A 104 -14.44 -22.76 -16.32
N LEU A 105 -15.18 -21.89 -17.03
CA LEU A 105 -16.10 -20.94 -16.41
C LEU A 105 -17.34 -21.63 -15.80
N ALA A 106 -17.80 -22.74 -16.40
CA ALA A 106 -18.90 -23.53 -15.83
C ALA A 106 -18.46 -24.27 -14.56
N GLU A 107 -17.25 -24.82 -14.54
CA GLU A 107 -16.66 -25.52 -13.39
C GLU A 107 -16.31 -24.57 -12.24
N ALA A 108 -15.93 -23.32 -12.53
CA ALA A 108 -15.65 -22.32 -11.51
C ALA A 108 -16.90 -21.86 -10.72
N GLY A 109 -18.11 -22.32 -11.09
CA GLY A 109 -19.37 -22.07 -10.37
C GLY A 109 -19.82 -20.60 -10.32
N SER A 110 -19.02 -19.70 -10.88
CA SER A 110 -19.19 -18.27 -10.88
C SER A 110 -18.75 -17.75 -12.25
N GLY A 111 -19.62 -17.00 -12.92
CA GLY A 111 -19.25 -16.36 -14.18
C GLY A 111 -18.00 -15.50 -13.97
N ALA A 112 -17.21 -15.29 -15.03
CA ALA A 112 -15.96 -14.50 -15.02
C ALA A 112 -15.99 -13.23 -14.14
N PHE A 113 -17.14 -12.57 -14.01
CA PHE A 113 -17.31 -11.31 -13.28
C PHE A 113 -17.86 -11.43 -11.85
N LEU A 114 -18.19 -12.62 -11.37
CA LEU A 114 -18.76 -12.86 -10.04
C LEU A 114 -17.71 -13.19 -8.97
N SER A 115 -16.43 -13.33 -9.34
CA SER A 115 -15.37 -13.51 -8.35
C SER A 115 -15.23 -12.27 -7.48
N THR A 116 -15.02 -12.47 -6.18
CA THR A 116 -14.69 -11.37 -5.25
C THR A 116 -13.44 -10.61 -5.70
N GLY A 117 -12.56 -11.28 -6.46
CA GLY A 117 -11.35 -10.67 -6.98
C GLY A 117 -11.57 -9.65 -8.08
N THR A 118 -12.58 -9.84 -8.92
CA THR A 118 -12.97 -8.88 -9.96
C THR A 118 -13.36 -7.53 -9.35
N VAL A 119 -14.08 -7.52 -8.23
CA VAL A 119 -14.54 -6.28 -7.57
C VAL A 119 -13.34 -5.42 -7.14
N THR A 120 -12.36 -6.01 -6.47
CA THR A 120 -11.17 -5.27 -6.02
C THR A 120 -10.26 -4.89 -7.18
N ALA A 121 -10.13 -5.73 -8.21
CA ALA A 121 -9.38 -5.38 -9.41
C ALA A 121 -10.00 -4.18 -10.15
N VAL A 122 -11.32 -4.14 -10.28
CA VAL A 122 -12.06 -3.00 -10.84
C VAL A 122 -11.92 -1.76 -9.96
N ALA A 123 -12.03 -1.89 -8.63
CA ALA A 123 -11.82 -0.78 -7.70
C ALA A 123 -10.39 -0.21 -7.80
N PHE A 124 -9.38 -1.08 -7.92
CA PHE A 124 -7.98 -0.66 -8.11
C PHE A 124 -7.77 -0.01 -9.49
N ALA A 125 -8.38 -0.55 -10.55
CA ALA A 125 -8.32 0.06 -11.88
C ALA A 125 -8.94 1.46 -11.88
N ALA A 126 -10.08 1.64 -11.21
CA ALA A 126 -10.71 2.94 -11.02
C ALA A 126 -9.79 3.90 -10.23
N LEU A 127 -9.13 3.42 -9.17
CA LEU A 127 -8.10 4.17 -8.44
C LEU A 127 -6.98 4.66 -9.39
N VAL A 128 -6.43 3.80 -10.24
CA VAL A 128 -5.35 4.15 -11.17
C VAL A 128 -5.83 5.19 -12.19
N VAL A 129 -7.01 4.99 -12.78
CA VAL A 129 -7.59 5.95 -13.74
C VAL A 129 -7.82 7.30 -13.08
N LEU A 130 -8.47 7.35 -11.91
CA LEU A 130 -8.73 8.59 -11.18
C LEU A 130 -7.44 9.30 -10.77
N ALA A 131 -6.41 8.55 -10.38
CA ALA A 131 -5.09 9.09 -10.08
C ALA A 131 -4.46 9.73 -11.33
N CYS A 132 -4.45 9.02 -12.46
CA CYS A 132 -3.89 9.48 -13.74
C CYS A 132 -4.60 10.72 -14.30
N VAL A 133 -5.93 10.81 -14.15
CA VAL A 133 -6.73 11.99 -14.57
C VAL A 133 -6.53 13.18 -13.63
N GLY A 134 -5.99 12.96 -12.42
CA GLY A 134 -5.72 14.02 -11.45
C GLY A 134 -6.85 14.26 -10.44
N HIS A 135 -7.87 13.41 -10.40
CA HIS A 135 -8.96 13.47 -9.40
C HIS A 135 -8.50 12.94 -8.04
N ARG A 136 -7.63 13.69 -7.34
CA ARG A 136 -6.95 13.25 -6.11
C ARG A 136 -7.89 12.79 -5.00
N ARG A 137 -8.99 13.52 -4.77
CA ARG A 137 -9.96 13.16 -3.71
C ARG A 137 -10.66 11.84 -4.04
N SER A 138 -11.15 11.70 -5.27
CA SER A 138 -11.82 10.48 -5.74
C SER A 138 -10.86 9.29 -5.76
N ALA A 139 -9.62 9.49 -6.20
CA ALA A 139 -8.58 8.47 -6.16
C ALA A 139 -8.32 7.98 -4.71
N ARG A 140 -8.21 8.90 -3.74
CA ARG A 140 -8.06 8.51 -2.32
C ARG A 140 -9.25 7.70 -1.80
N ILE A 141 -10.47 8.12 -2.14
CA ILE A 141 -11.68 7.37 -1.77
C ILE A 141 -11.65 5.97 -2.40
N ALA A 142 -11.33 5.87 -3.70
CA ALA A 142 -11.19 4.59 -4.38
C ALA A 142 -10.11 3.71 -3.75
N GLY A 143 -8.98 4.28 -3.34
CA GLY A 143 -7.92 3.56 -2.62
C GLY A 143 -8.40 3.02 -1.27
N VAL A 144 -9.11 3.84 -0.48
CA VAL A 144 -9.70 3.38 0.80
C VAL A 144 -10.73 2.28 0.56
N VAL A 145 -11.61 2.44 -0.43
CA VAL A 145 -12.59 1.42 -0.82
C VAL A 145 -11.88 0.12 -1.22
N THR A 146 -10.79 0.20 -1.97
CA THR A 146 -10.00 -0.98 -2.38
C THR A 146 -9.38 -1.69 -1.18
N VAL A 147 -8.83 -0.94 -0.21
CA VAL A 147 -8.29 -1.51 1.05
C VAL A 147 -9.39 -2.20 1.86
N VAL A 148 -10.55 -1.54 2.02
CA VAL A 148 -11.69 -2.08 2.77
C VAL A 148 -12.28 -3.31 2.08
N ALA A 149 -12.43 -3.28 0.75
CA ALA A 149 -12.89 -4.42 -0.04
C ALA A 149 -11.94 -5.62 0.12
N ALA A 150 -10.63 -5.40 -0.01
CA ALA A 150 -9.63 -6.44 0.18
C ALA A 150 -9.68 -7.06 1.59
N ALA A 151 -9.78 -6.23 2.63
CA ALA A 151 -9.90 -6.69 4.01
C ALA A 151 -11.22 -7.45 4.25
N GLY A 152 -12.33 -6.95 3.72
CA GLY A 152 -13.63 -7.61 3.78
C GLY A 152 -13.61 -8.99 3.12
N THR A 153 -13.04 -9.10 1.92
CA THR A 153 -12.88 -10.38 1.22
C THR A 153 -12.01 -11.35 2.00
N LEU A 154 -10.92 -10.89 2.62
CA LEU A 154 -10.08 -11.73 3.47
C LEU A 154 -10.84 -12.29 4.68
N VAL A 155 -11.65 -11.46 5.35
CA VAL A 155 -12.46 -11.88 6.49
C VAL A 155 -13.55 -12.88 6.06
N VAL A 156 -14.26 -12.59 4.98
CA VAL A 156 -15.30 -13.47 4.44
C VAL A 156 -14.71 -14.80 3.97
N GLY A 157 -13.60 -14.77 3.23
CA GLY A 157 -12.93 -15.97 2.73
C GLY A 157 -12.33 -16.86 3.82
N ARG A 158 -12.10 -16.31 5.02
CA ARG A 158 -11.71 -17.08 6.22
C ARG A 158 -12.91 -17.68 6.95
N ALA A 159 -14.07 -17.03 6.85
CA ALA A 159 -15.30 -17.45 7.54
C ALA A 159 -16.11 -18.48 6.74
N VAL A 160 -16.03 -18.43 5.41
CA VAL A 160 -16.70 -19.37 4.51
C VAL A 160 -15.67 -20.37 4.00
N PRO A 161 -15.87 -21.69 4.16
CA PRO A 161 -15.06 -22.72 3.51
C PRO A 161 -15.34 -22.74 2.01
N ASP A 162 -14.99 -21.64 1.33
CA ASP A 162 -15.09 -21.47 -0.10
C ASP A 162 -13.69 -21.71 -0.72
N PRO A 163 -13.53 -22.56 -1.74
CA PRO A 163 -12.29 -22.71 -2.50
C PRO A 163 -11.71 -21.40 -3.09
N ALA A 164 -12.43 -20.28 -3.04
CA ALA A 164 -11.98 -18.92 -3.37
C ALA A 164 -10.80 -18.37 -2.53
N SER A 165 -10.10 -19.19 -1.73
CA SER A 165 -8.84 -18.86 -1.04
C SER A 165 -7.78 -18.18 -1.93
N ALA A 166 -7.78 -18.43 -3.23
CA ALA A 166 -6.85 -17.79 -4.17
C ALA A 166 -7.21 -16.32 -4.45
N ALA A 167 -8.50 -15.95 -4.41
CA ALA A 167 -8.93 -14.57 -4.47
C ALA A 167 -8.38 -13.77 -3.29
N ALA A 168 -8.34 -14.38 -2.11
CA ALA A 168 -7.83 -13.75 -0.90
C ALA A 168 -6.39 -13.23 -1.07
N THR A 169 -5.50 -13.99 -1.74
CA THR A 169 -4.11 -13.59 -1.98
C THR A 169 -4.01 -12.43 -2.98
N ASN A 170 -4.76 -12.48 -4.09
CA ASN A 170 -4.88 -11.36 -5.03
C ASN A 170 -5.38 -10.09 -4.32
N MET A 171 -6.38 -10.25 -3.46
CA MET A 171 -6.99 -9.15 -2.73
C MET A 171 -6.02 -8.53 -1.75
N LEU A 172 -5.27 -9.37 -1.03
CA LEU A 172 -4.24 -8.90 -0.11
C LEU A 172 -3.18 -8.07 -0.85
N VAL A 173 -2.68 -8.53 -2.00
CA VAL A 173 -1.71 -7.76 -2.79
C VAL A 173 -2.29 -6.43 -3.26
N LEU A 174 -3.49 -6.43 -3.86
CA LEU A 174 -4.15 -5.20 -4.30
C LEU A 174 -4.45 -4.25 -3.14
N GLY A 175 -4.90 -4.77 -1.99
CA GLY A 175 -5.17 -4.01 -0.77
C GLY A 175 -3.90 -3.38 -0.20
N LEU A 176 -2.80 -4.13 -0.11
CA LEU A 176 -1.51 -3.62 0.35
C LEU A 176 -0.96 -2.55 -0.61
N LEU A 177 -1.04 -2.77 -1.92
CA LEU A 177 -0.64 -1.79 -2.92
C LEU A 177 -1.52 -0.52 -2.87
N ALA A 178 -2.82 -0.68 -2.63
CA ALA A 178 -3.74 0.45 -2.46
C ALA A 178 -3.39 1.24 -1.20
N GLY A 179 -3.10 0.56 -0.08
CA GLY A 179 -2.62 1.18 1.15
C GLY A 179 -1.32 1.97 0.95
N LEU A 180 -0.34 1.38 0.25
CA LEU A 180 0.91 2.06 -0.10
C LEU A 180 0.68 3.26 -1.02
N SER A 181 -0.29 3.19 -1.94
CA SER A 181 -0.67 4.32 -2.81
C SER A 181 -1.22 5.52 -2.04
N LEU A 182 -1.85 5.29 -0.88
CA LEU A 182 -2.42 6.35 -0.04
C LEU A 182 -1.37 7.14 0.76
N LEU A 183 -0.12 6.65 0.83
CA LEU A 183 0.96 7.32 1.57
C LEU A 183 1.35 8.67 0.97
N GLY A 184 1.16 8.87 -0.33
CA GLY A 184 1.65 10.04 -1.07
C GLY A 184 0.69 10.51 -2.16
N ALA A 185 1.09 11.59 -2.82
CA ALA A 185 0.41 12.07 -4.02
C ALA A 185 1.46 12.11 -5.14
N PRO A 186 1.45 11.16 -6.09
CA PRO A 186 2.50 11.04 -7.09
C PRO A 186 2.64 12.34 -7.90
N ARG A 187 3.67 13.14 -7.57
CA ARG A 187 3.90 14.45 -8.22
C ARG A 187 4.24 14.30 -9.70
N ARG A 188 4.89 13.19 -10.06
CA ARG A 188 5.27 12.86 -11.44
C ARG A 188 4.36 11.77 -11.95
N ILE A 189 3.13 12.12 -12.33
CA ILE A 189 2.13 11.14 -12.81
C ILE A 189 2.69 10.23 -13.93
N ARG A 190 3.62 10.75 -14.76
CA ARG A 190 4.30 10.01 -15.83
C ARG A 190 5.11 8.80 -15.35
N THR A 191 5.51 8.72 -14.09
CA THR A 191 6.23 7.54 -13.57
C THR A 191 5.29 6.36 -13.35
N VAL A 192 3.99 6.59 -13.12
CA VAL A 192 3.00 5.52 -12.91
C VAL A 192 2.90 4.59 -14.13
N PRO A 193 2.67 5.07 -15.37
CA PRO A 193 2.60 4.18 -16.53
C PRO A 193 3.94 3.53 -16.86
N LEU A 194 5.09 4.17 -16.58
CA LEU A 194 6.41 3.56 -16.78
C LEU A 194 6.64 2.39 -15.82
N VAL A 195 6.33 2.57 -14.54
CA VAL A 195 6.41 1.48 -13.55
C VAL A 195 5.40 0.39 -13.89
N GLY A 196 4.19 0.77 -14.32
CA GLY A 196 3.18 -0.18 -14.78
C GLY A 196 3.65 -1.01 -15.97
N ALA A 197 4.26 -0.38 -16.98
CA ALA A 197 4.82 -1.09 -18.13
C ALA A 197 5.95 -2.05 -17.72
N ALA A 198 6.85 -1.63 -16.82
CA ALA A 198 7.91 -2.50 -16.32
C ALA A 198 7.35 -3.74 -15.57
N TRP A 199 6.36 -3.53 -14.70
CA TRP A 199 5.69 -4.64 -14.00
C TRP A 199 4.87 -5.51 -14.94
N LEU A 200 4.27 -4.95 -15.99
CA LEU A 200 3.56 -5.73 -17.00
C LEU A 200 4.51 -6.71 -17.69
N VAL A 201 5.73 -6.26 -18.05
CA VAL A 201 6.77 -7.13 -18.63
C VAL A 201 7.16 -8.24 -17.64
N VAL A 202 7.36 -7.91 -16.36
CA VAL A 202 7.70 -8.91 -15.32
C VAL A 202 6.60 -9.94 -15.16
N LEU A 203 5.34 -9.50 -15.06
CA LEU A 203 4.20 -10.39 -14.83
C LEU A 203 3.91 -11.27 -16.04
N VAL A 204 3.84 -10.69 -17.24
CA VAL A 204 3.61 -11.45 -18.49
C VAL A 204 4.79 -12.37 -18.79
N GLY A 205 6.03 -11.92 -18.56
CA GLY A 205 7.22 -12.76 -18.66
C GLY A 205 7.19 -13.92 -17.67
N GLY A 206 6.75 -13.67 -16.44
CA GLY A 206 6.52 -14.71 -15.43
C GLY A 206 5.49 -15.74 -15.88
N LEU A 207 4.37 -15.31 -16.48
CA LEU A 207 3.41 -16.22 -17.10
C LEU A 207 4.03 -17.02 -18.25
N ALA A 208 4.82 -16.38 -19.11
CA ALA A 208 5.49 -17.02 -20.24
C ALA A 208 6.48 -18.11 -19.81
N VAL A 209 7.34 -17.83 -18.83
CA VAL A 209 8.34 -18.78 -18.32
C VAL A 209 7.67 -20.01 -17.65
N ASN A 210 6.41 -19.89 -17.26
CA ASN A 210 5.64 -20.99 -16.67
C ASN A 210 4.64 -21.63 -17.64
N ASP A 211 4.72 -21.34 -18.95
CA ASP A 211 3.79 -21.84 -19.98
C ASP A 211 2.32 -21.50 -19.70
N ARG A 212 2.08 -20.34 -19.10
CA ARG A 212 0.78 -19.89 -18.58
C ARG A 212 0.18 -18.69 -19.33
N LEU A 213 0.67 -18.39 -20.53
CA LEU A 213 0.17 -17.27 -21.35
C LEU A 213 -1.25 -17.47 -21.89
N LEU A 214 -1.70 -18.72 -22.01
CA LEU A 214 -3.07 -19.00 -22.47
C LEU A 214 -4.11 -18.71 -21.37
N GLY A 215 -3.70 -18.42 -20.15
CA GLY A 215 -4.59 -18.18 -19.02
C GLY A 215 -4.31 -19.16 -17.90
N ILE A 216 -4.74 -18.78 -16.71
CA ILE A 216 -4.52 -19.56 -15.49
C ILE A 216 -5.72 -19.47 -14.57
N GLY A 217 -5.95 -20.55 -13.83
CA GLY A 217 -6.84 -20.51 -12.68
C GLY A 217 -6.30 -19.53 -11.63
N GLU A 218 -7.19 -18.95 -10.84
CA GLU A 218 -6.83 -17.97 -9.81
C GLU A 218 -5.79 -18.52 -8.81
N ARG A 219 -5.92 -19.80 -8.46
CA ARG A 219 -4.99 -20.51 -7.60
C ARG A 219 -3.63 -20.74 -8.25
N GLU A 220 -3.60 -21.00 -9.55
CA GLU A 220 -2.38 -21.35 -10.27
C GLU A 220 -1.40 -20.19 -10.34
N LEU A 221 -1.88 -18.94 -10.34
CA LEU A 221 -1.01 -17.77 -10.22
C LEU A 221 -0.12 -17.88 -8.98
N TRP A 222 -0.69 -18.31 -7.85
CA TRP A 222 -0.01 -18.37 -6.55
C TRP A 222 0.62 -19.72 -6.24
N THR A 223 0.34 -20.77 -7.03
CA THR A 223 0.97 -22.08 -6.83
C THR A 223 2.03 -22.40 -7.87
N ALA A 224 1.90 -21.89 -9.10
CA ALA A 224 2.88 -22.09 -10.17
C ALA A 224 3.83 -20.90 -10.29
N VAL A 225 3.29 -19.67 -10.40
CA VAL A 225 4.08 -18.49 -10.80
C VAL A 225 4.68 -17.76 -9.59
N ALA A 226 3.83 -17.23 -8.72
CA ALA A 226 4.18 -16.43 -7.55
C ALA A 226 4.00 -17.24 -6.25
N ASN A 227 4.63 -18.42 -6.19
CA ASN A 227 4.47 -19.33 -5.06
C ASN A 227 5.43 -19.02 -3.89
N PRO A 228 5.19 -19.59 -2.69
CA PRO A 228 6.03 -19.34 -1.51
C PRO A 228 7.52 -19.69 -1.67
N TYR A 229 7.89 -20.51 -2.65
CA TYR A 229 9.28 -20.84 -2.95
C TYR A 229 9.93 -19.89 -3.96
N SER A 230 9.15 -19.31 -4.89
CA SER A 230 9.68 -18.42 -5.94
C SER A 230 9.74 -16.95 -5.52
N VAL A 231 8.80 -16.48 -4.70
CA VAL A 231 8.71 -15.07 -4.29
C VAL A 231 9.88 -14.62 -3.41
N PRO A 232 10.30 -15.35 -2.38
CA PRO A 232 11.40 -14.87 -1.54
C PRO A 232 12.75 -14.76 -2.25
N PRO A 233 13.20 -15.70 -3.12
CA PRO A 233 14.40 -15.50 -3.94
C PRO A 233 14.31 -14.27 -4.86
N ALA A 234 13.15 -14.05 -5.51
CA ALA A 234 12.93 -12.85 -6.32
C ALA A 234 12.98 -11.56 -5.47
N ALA A 235 12.40 -11.59 -4.27
CA ALA A 235 12.49 -10.50 -3.31
C ALA A 235 13.92 -10.26 -2.84
N ALA A 236 14.70 -11.31 -2.55
CA ALA A 236 16.10 -11.21 -2.18
C ALA A 236 16.93 -10.51 -3.26
N LEU A 237 16.71 -10.85 -4.55
CA LEU A 237 17.35 -10.16 -5.67
C LEU A 237 16.97 -8.67 -5.72
N ALA A 238 15.68 -8.34 -5.56
CA ALA A 238 15.22 -6.95 -5.49
C ALA A 238 15.83 -6.19 -4.30
N LEU A 239 15.98 -6.85 -3.15
CA LEU A 239 16.63 -6.26 -1.97
C LEU A 239 18.14 -6.05 -2.17
N LEU A 240 18.84 -6.94 -2.88
CA LEU A 240 20.22 -6.70 -3.29
C LEU A 240 20.35 -5.48 -4.21
N VAL A 241 19.42 -5.30 -5.15
CA VAL A 241 19.33 -4.08 -5.98
C VAL A 241 19.09 -2.84 -5.10
N ALA A 242 18.21 -2.93 -4.10
CA ALA A 242 17.97 -1.84 -3.16
C ALA A 242 19.22 -1.46 -2.35
N VAL A 243 20.02 -2.45 -1.93
CA VAL A 243 21.32 -2.22 -1.27
C VAL A 243 22.31 -1.54 -2.21
N ALA A 244 22.41 -1.97 -3.48
CA ALA A 244 23.25 -1.32 -4.47
C ALA A 244 22.82 0.13 -4.76
N LEU A 245 21.52 0.40 -4.80
CA LEU A 245 20.98 1.76 -4.92
C LEU A 245 21.33 2.62 -3.70
N LEU A 246 21.32 2.06 -2.48
CA LEU A 246 21.77 2.79 -1.29
C LEU A 246 23.26 3.09 -1.31
N ALA A 247 24.07 2.12 -1.74
CA ALA A 247 25.52 2.27 -1.85
C ALA A 247 25.90 3.37 -2.86
N THR A 248 25.11 3.54 -3.93
CA THR A 248 25.30 4.59 -4.94
C THR A 248 24.65 5.94 -4.59
N GLY A 249 24.20 6.12 -3.34
CA GLY A 249 23.62 7.40 -2.88
C GLY A 249 22.21 7.67 -3.40
N ARG A 250 21.45 6.63 -3.77
CA ARG A 250 20.07 6.73 -4.29
C ARG A 250 19.05 6.17 -3.28
N PRO A 251 18.81 6.86 -2.15
CA PRO A 251 17.96 6.33 -1.08
C PRO A 251 16.47 6.21 -1.48
N VAL A 252 15.95 7.13 -2.30
CA VAL A 252 14.54 7.09 -2.71
C VAL A 252 14.25 5.87 -3.60
N PRO A 253 15.01 5.60 -4.69
CA PRO A 253 14.86 4.35 -5.43
C PRO A 253 14.99 3.11 -4.55
N ALA A 254 15.94 3.09 -3.61
CA ALA A 254 16.13 1.94 -2.75
C ALA A 254 14.94 1.63 -1.83
N VAL A 255 14.33 2.65 -1.20
CA VAL A 255 13.12 2.44 -0.38
C VAL A 255 11.94 2.00 -1.25
N VAL A 256 11.82 2.52 -2.48
CA VAL A 256 10.78 2.08 -3.42
C VAL A 256 10.96 0.61 -3.79
N THR A 257 12.18 0.20 -4.14
CA THR A 257 12.48 -1.20 -4.46
C THR A 257 12.22 -2.11 -3.26
N ALA A 258 12.68 -1.74 -2.06
CA ALA A 258 12.49 -2.56 -0.86
C ALA A 258 11.03 -2.62 -0.39
N SER A 259 10.30 -1.50 -0.41
CA SER A 259 8.87 -1.49 -0.04
C SER A 259 7.99 -2.17 -1.08
N GLY A 260 8.39 -2.16 -2.36
CA GLY A 260 7.70 -2.85 -3.45
C GLY A 260 7.68 -4.37 -3.32
N THR A 261 8.57 -4.97 -2.53
CA THR A 261 8.55 -6.42 -2.26
C THR A 261 7.55 -6.81 -1.17
N LEU A 262 7.17 -5.88 -0.29
CA LEU A 262 6.33 -6.18 0.88
C LEU A 262 4.95 -6.75 0.54
N PRO A 263 4.20 -6.25 -0.47
CA PRO A 263 2.91 -6.83 -0.84
C PRO A 263 3.01 -8.30 -1.26
N TRP A 264 4.03 -8.64 -2.04
CA TRP A 264 4.29 -9.98 -2.52
C TRP A 264 4.71 -10.92 -1.40
N LEU A 265 5.69 -10.51 -0.58
CA LEU A 265 6.14 -11.28 0.58
C LEU A 265 5.02 -11.49 1.61
N GLY A 266 4.19 -10.46 1.86
CA GLY A 266 3.07 -10.57 2.79
C GLY A 266 2.01 -11.58 2.32
N ALA A 267 1.70 -11.56 1.02
CA ALA A 267 0.78 -12.49 0.40
C ALA A 267 1.27 -13.94 0.45
N THR A 268 2.51 -14.21 0.04
CA THR A 268 3.03 -15.58 0.04
C THR A 268 3.41 -16.09 1.43
N ALA A 269 3.75 -15.20 2.37
CA ALA A 269 3.93 -15.59 3.77
C ALA A 269 2.61 -16.07 4.39
N LEU A 270 1.50 -15.39 4.10
CA LEU A 270 0.18 -15.81 4.57
C LEU A 270 -0.18 -17.20 4.01
N GLN A 271 0.07 -17.41 2.72
CA GLN A 271 -0.13 -18.71 2.07
C GLN A 271 0.75 -19.81 2.68
N ALA A 272 2.01 -19.50 3.02
CA ALA A 272 2.91 -20.46 3.65
C ALA A 272 2.46 -20.84 5.07
N VAL A 273 1.91 -19.88 5.83
CA VAL A 273 1.36 -20.10 7.17
C VAL A 273 0.05 -20.91 7.12
N ASP A 274 -0.79 -20.66 6.12
CA ASP A 274 -2.08 -21.35 5.95
C ASP A 274 -1.93 -22.75 5.34
N ALA A 275 -0.71 -23.18 4.99
CA ALA A 275 -0.45 -24.53 4.48
C ALA A 275 -0.73 -25.60 5.55
N PRO A 276 -1.26 -26.80 5.20
CA PRO A 276 -1.54 -27.86 6.17
C PRO A 276 -0.32 -28.32 6.98
N ALA A 277 0.86 -28.21 6.38
CA ALA A 277 2.16 -28.45 7.01
C ALA A 277 3.12 -27.34 6.57
N PRO A 278 3.20 -26.21 7.32
CA PRO A 278 4.06 -25.10 6.97
C PRO A 278 5.53 -25.52 6.95
N ASP A 279 6.23 -25.28 5.83
CA ASP A 279 7.65 -25.55 5.71
C ASP A 279 8.46 -24.49 6.50
N PRO A 280 9.22 -24.89 7.55
CA PRO A 280 9.97 -23.96 8.37
C PRO A 280 11.04 -23.18 7.58
N VAL A 281 11.60 -23.77 6.51
CA VAL A 281 12.60 -23.11 5.65
C VAL A 281 11.94 -21.99 4.86
N VAL A 282 10.75 -22.22 4.30
CA VAL A 282 9.98 -21.20 3.59
C VAL A 282 9.59 -20.05 4.51
N LEU A 283 9.12 -20.36 5.73
CA LEU A 283 8.78 -19.34 6.72
C LEU A 283 9.99 -18.50 7.14
N LEU A 284 11.14 -19.15 7.38
CA LEU A 284 12.38 -18.46 7.70
C LEU A 284 12.81 -17.52 6.56
N LEU A 285 12.73 -17.98 5.32
CA LEU A 285 13.11 -17.18 4.16
C LEU A 285 12.24 -15.93 3.99
N HIS A 286 10.92 -16.05 4.21
CA HIS A 286 10.03 -14.89 4.25
C HIS A 286 10.37 -13.94 5.38
N ALA A 287 10.60 -14.45 6.59
CA ALA A 287 10.95 -13.63 7.75
C ALA A 287 12.24 -12.84 7.50
N VAL A 288 13.28 -13.49 6.96
CA VAL A 288 14.55 -12.84 6.59
C VAL A 288 14.32 -11.73 5.55
N CYS A 289 13.56 -12.01 4.49
CA CYS A 289 13.28 -11.01 3.45
C CYS A 289 12.47 -9.82 3.97
N LEU A 290 11.46 -10.07 4.82
CA LEU A 290 10.65 -9.00 5.44
C LEU A 290 11.49 -8.12 6.38
N VAL A 291 12.33 -8.73 7.22
CA VAL A 291 13.24 -7.99 8.11
C VAL A 291 14.26 -7.18 7.29
N ALA A 292 14.83 -7.77 6.25
CA ALA A 292 15.76 -7.07 5.35
C ALA A 292 15.08 -5.89 4.63
N ALA A 293 13.87 -6.09 4.09
CA ALA A 293 13.08 -5.03 3.46
C ALA A 293 12.79 -3.87 4.42
N ALA A 294 12.42 -4.17 5.67
CA ALA A 294 12.19 -3.18 6.71
C ALA A 294 13.47 -2.43 7.10
N ALA A 295 14.59 -3.14 7.29
CA ALA A 295 15.87 -2.55 7.66
C ALA A 295 16.42 -1.63 6.53
N ILE A 296 16.39 -2.10 5.29
CA ILE A 296 16.79 -1.33 4.10
C ILE A 296 15.91 -0.09 3.95
N SER A 297 14.59 -0.24 4.08
CA SER A 297 13.65 0.89 4.00
C SER A 297 13.92 1.92 5.10
N ALA A 298 14.11 1.49 6.35
CA ALA A 298 14.40 2.39 7.46
C ALA A 298 15.72 3.16 7.26
N HIS A 299 16.78 2.47 6.80
CA HIS A 299 18.06 3.09 6.50
C HIS A 299 17.98 4.07 5.33
N ALA A 300 17.28 3.70 4.26
CA ALA A 300 17.02 4.53 3.10
C ALA A 300 16.25 5.81 3.46
N LEU A 301 15.22 5.69 4.30
CA LEU A 301 14.43 6.84 4.76
C LEU A 301 15.28 7.81 5.60
N ARG A 302 16.18 7.29 6.46
CA ARG A 302 17.12 8.13 7.22
C ARG A 302 18.10 8.90 6.34
N ARG A 303 18.50 8.32 5.20
CA ARG A 303 19.41 8.96 4.22
C ARG A 303 18.71 9.88 3.23
N THR A 304 17.37 9.89 3.20
CA THR A 304 16.64 10.73 2.24
C THR A 304 16.67 12.19 2.71
N PRO A 305 17.19 13.13 1.89
CA PRO A 305 17.24 14.54 2.27
C PRO A 305 15.85 15.07 2.58
N ARG A 306 15.71 15.72 3.75
CA ARG A 306 14.49 16.46 4.08
C ARG A 306 14.54 17.82 3.37
N PRO A 307 13.43 18.28 2.78
CA PRO A 307 13.38 19.64 2.26
C PRO A 307 13.70 20.60 3.40
N VAL A 308 14.65 21.51 3.19
CA VAL A 308 14.88 22.63 4.10
C VAL A 308 13.62 23.49 4.00
N VAL A 309 12.83 23.51 5.06
CA VAL A 309 11.69 24.43 5.15
C VAL A 309 12.32 25.80 5.38
N GLU A 310 12.35 26.65 4.34
CA GLU A 310 12.76 28.03 4.52
C GLU A 310 11.81 28.70 5.52
N PRO A 311 12.32 29.25 6.64
CA PRO A 311 11.49 29.72 7.75
C PRO A 311 10.57 30.93 7.42
N GLY A 312 10.49 31.39 6.16
CA GLY A 312 9.69 32.54 5.75
C GLY A 312 8.44 32.24 4.89
N ALA A 313 8.25 31.02 4.38
CA ALA A 313 7.20 30.76 3.38
C ALA A 313 5.85 30.29 3.96
N ALA A 314 5.73 30.09 5.27
CA ALA A 314 4.54 29.48 5.88
C ALA A 314 3.44 30.48 6.29
N ALA A 315 3.59 31.77 6.03
CA ALA A 315 2.67 32.81 6.53
C ALA A 315 1.59 33.29 5.53
N VAL A 316 1.47 32.70 4.33
CA VAL A 316 0.47 33.13 3.35
C VAL A 316 -0.19 31.89 2.73
N GLY A 317 -1.32 31.47 3.30
CA GLY A 317 -2.12 30.35 2.80
C GLY A 317 -3.39 30.14 3.59
#